data_AF-A0A968ZT58-F1
#
_entry.id   AF-A0A968ZT58-F1
#
_cell.length_a   1.000
_cell.length_b   1.000
_cell.length_c   1.000
_cell.angle_alpha   90.00
_cell.angle_beta   90.00
_cell.angle_gamma   90.00
#
_symmetry.space_group_name_H-M   'P 1'
#
loop_
_entity.id
_entity.type
_entity.pdbx_description
1 polymer ?
#
loop_
_entity_poly.entity_id
_entity_poly.type
_entity_poly.pdbx_seq_one_letter_code
_entity_poly.pdbx_strand_id
1 'polypeptide(L)'
;MQHSQTASDSLRAEAAAGSFRAVALWLNEHLVPQQIFAQVQAEQPGCLKITLEFEEIPHRDRLVRFICHRIWHLNSDIIEGIHIVARQAGARVLWQERVRVLTPANRRQSQRPVSPADLPPRLQPPAATNQPRSQRQFKLIRAFILSGSAAVAFVFGCLLEILLAGAGPSLPIFLKIRRDRQP
;
A
#
# COMPACT_ATOMS: atom_id res chain seq x y z
N MET A 1 5.89 -38.50 3.79
CA MET A 1 5.42 -37.11 3.91
C MET A 1 6.55 -36.05 3.84
N GLN A 2 7.82 -36.41 3.59
CA GLN A 2 8.95 -35.46 3.59
C GLN A 2 9.23 -34.78 2.24
N HIS A 3 8.78 -35.33 1.11
CA HIS A 3 9.06 -34.78 -0.23
C HIS A 3 8.34 -33.45 -0.53
N SER A 4 7.25 -33.13 0.18
CA SER A 4 6.51 -31.89 -0.05
C SER A 4 7.15 -30.67 0.63
N GLN A 5 7.82 -30.87 1.78
CA GLN A 5 8.44 -29.78 2.53
C GLN A 5 9.67 -29.20 1.79
N THR A 6 10.51 -30.09 1.25
CA THR A 6 11.75 -29.69 0.56
C THR A 6 11.47 -28.90 -0.70
N ALA A 7 10.38 -29.22 -1.41
CA ALA A 7 9.97 -28.52 -2.62
C ALA A 7 9.49 -27.08 -2.33
N SER A 8 8.75 -26.87 -1.24
CA SER A 8 8.33 -25.54 -0.81
C SER A 8 9.52 -24.68 -0.33
N ASP A 9 10.49 -25.29 0.36
CA ASP A 9 11.69 -24.58 0.81
C ASP A 9 12.59 -24.19 -0.37
N SER A 10 12.79 -25.08 -1.36
CA SER A 10 13.54 -24.75 -2.58
C SER A 10 12.83 -23.67 -3.40
N LEU A 11 11.50 -23.75 -3.54
CA LEU A 11 10.71 -22.74 -4.23
C LEU A 11 10.84 -21.36 -3.56
N ARG A 12 10.80 -21.32 -2.22
CA ARG A 12 10.98 -20.09 -1.46
C ARG A 12 12.39 -19.51 -1.65
N ALA A 13 13.43 -20.36 -1.68
CA ALA A 13 14.79 -19.92 -1.93
C ALA A 13 14.95 -19.31 -3.34
N GLU A 14 14.39 -19.94 -4.37
CA GLU A 14 14.37 -19.40 -5.73
C GLU A 14 13.60 -18.07 -5.83
N ALA A 15 12.47 -17.99 -5.14
CA ALA A 15 11.68 -16.76 -5.06
C ALA A 15 12.48 -15.63 -4.38
N ALA A 16 13.20 -15.94 -3.28
CA ALA A 16 14.06 -14.98 -2.59
C ALA A 16 15.26 -14.54 -3.44
N ALA A 17 15.77 -15.41 -4.30
CA ALA A 17 16.79 -15.09 -5.29
C ALA A 17 16.27 -14.22 -6.46
N GLY A 18 14.98 -13.85 -6.46
CA GLY A 18 14.39 -12.95 -7.45
C GLY A 18 13.81 -13.64 -8.68
N SER A 19 13.65 -14.97 -8.68
CA SER A 19 12.96 -15.68 -9.75
C SER A 19 11.48 -15.29 -9.79
N PHE A 20 11.07 -14.55 -10.83
CA PHE A 20 9.68 -14.10 -10.98
C PHE A 20 8.68 -15.26 -11.01
N ARG A 21 9.07 -16.36 -11.68
CA ARG A 21 8.25 -17.58 -11.75
C ARG A 21 8.07 -18.19 -10.36
N ALA A 22 9.14 -18.30 -9.59
CA ALA A 22 9.07 -18.86 -8.24
C ALA A 22 8.23 -17.98 -7.32
N VAL A 23 8.36 -16.64 -7.40
CA VAL A 23 7.52 -15.70 -6.64
C VAL A 23 6.04 -15.87 -7.02
N ALA A 24 5.71 -15.98 -8.30
CA ALA A 24 4.33 -16.19 -8.75
C ALA A 24 3.75 -17.51 -8.21
N LEU A 25 4.49 -18.61 -8.34
CA LEU A 25 4.08 -19.92 -7.82
C LEU A 25 3.88 -19.88 -6.30
N TRP A 26 4.83 -19.30 -5.58
CA TRP A 26 4.79 -19.18 -4.12
C TRP A 26 3.61 -18.33 -3.61
N LEU A 27 3.27 -17.24 -4.31
CA LEU A 27 2.07 -16.47 -4.03
C LEU A 27 0.80 -17.28 -4.33
N ASN A 28 0.78 -17.99 -5.46
CA ASN A 28 -0.37 -18.76 -5.92
C ASN A 28 -0.72 -19.94 -5.01
N GLU A 29 0.23 -20.50 -4.25
CA GLU A 29 -0.05 -21.52 -3.23
C GLU A 29 -1.20 -21.12 -2.26
N HIS A 30 -1.35 -19.81 -1.99
CA HIS A 30 -2.35 -19.30 -1.05
C HIS A 30 -3.49 -18.53 -1.71
N LEU A 31 -3.28 -18.04 -2.93
CA LEU A 31 -4.25 -17.22 -3.65
C LEU A 31 -5.21 -18.09 -4.49
N VAL A 32 -4.73 -19.20 -5.05
CA VAL A 32 -5.55 -20.08 -5.91
C VAL A 32 -6.76 -20.67 -5.18
N PRO A 33 -6.68 -21.11 -3.90
CA PRO A 33 -7.87 -21.57 -3.17
C PRO A 33 -8.96 -20.51 -3.00
N GLN A 34 -8.61 -19.23 -3.16
CA GLN A 34 -9.53 -18.09 -3.08
C GLN A 34 -9.97 -17.60 -4.47
N GLN A 35 -9.72 -18.37 -5.53
CA GLN A 35 -9.98 -17.98 -6.92
C GLN A 35 -9.23 -16.70 -7.34
N ILE A 36 -8.05 -16.47 -6.76
CA ILE A 36 -7.16 -15.36 -7.10
C ILE A 36 -5.89 -15.93 -7.73
N PHE A 37 -5.51 -15.41 -8.89
CA PHE A 37 -4.30 -15.80 -9.62
C PHE A 37 -3.33 -14.62 -9.67
N ALA A 38 -2.12 -14.83 -9.17
CA ALA A 38 -1.02 -13.89 -9.26
C ALA A 38 -0.11 -14.21 -10.45
N GLN A 39 0.17 -13.20 -11.25
CA GLN A 39 1.18 -13.19 -12.29
C GLN A 39 2.25 -12.17 -11.91
N VAL A 40 3.53 -12.56 -11.99
CA VAL A 40 4.65 -11.69 -11.64
C VAL A 40 5.46 -11.38 -12.89
N GLN A 41 5.74 -10.11 -13.11
CA GLN A 41 6.52 -9.58 -14.23
C GLN A 41 7.57 -8.59 -13.72
N ALA A 42 8.64 -8.41 -14.47
CA ALA A 42 9.58 -7.33 -14.23
C ALA A 42 8.97 -6.00 -14.71
N GLU A 43 9.07 -4.94 -13.91
CA GLU A 43 8.70 -3.58 -14.34
C GLU A 43 9.93 -2.68 -14.44
N GLN A 44 10.76 -2.68 -13.40
CA GLN A 44 12.00 -1.92 -13.31
C GLN A 44 13.03 -2.79 -12.54
N PRO A 45 14.33 -2.52 -12.65
CA PRO A 45 15.32 -3.19 -11.80
C PRO A 45 14.92 -3.03 -10.32
N GLY A 46 14.87 -4.15 -9.59
CA GLY A 46 14.45 -4.19 -8.18
C GLY A 46 12.94 -4.06 -7.92
N CYS A 47 12.10 -3.81 -8.94
CA CYS A 47 10.65 -3.68 -8.79
C CYS A 47 9.86 -4.76 -9.54
N LEU A 48 8.99 -5.46 -8.81
CA LEU A 48 8.12 -6.51 -9.35
C LEU A 48 6.72 -5.99 -9.62
N LYS A 49 6.19 -6.24 -10.81
CA LYS A 49 4.76 -6.05 -11.12
C LYS A 49 4.01 -7.34 -10.85
N ILE A 50 3.09 -7.28 -9.89
CA ILE A 50 2.22 -8.39 -9.49
C ILE A 50 0.81 -8.09 -9.99
N THR A 51 0.39 -8.79 -11.03
CA THR A 51 -0.98 -8.72 -11.55
C THR A 51 -1.82 -9.79 -10.86
N LEU A 52 -2.87 -9.37 -10.17
CA LEU A 52 -3.83 -10.22 -9.47
C LEU A 52 -5.11 -10.29 -10.30
N GLU A 53 -5.42 -11.49 -10.78
CA GLU A 53 -6.68 -11.80 -11.46
C GLU A 53 -7.62 -12.49 -10.50
N PHE A 54 -8.89 -12.09 -10.51
CA PHE A 54 -9.91 -12.70 -9.67
C PHE A 54 -11.26 -12.68 -10.35
N GLU A 55 -12.09 -13.64 -9.97
CA GLU A 55 -13.48 -13.74 -10.40
C GLU A 55 -14.39 -12.87 -9.52
N GLU A 56 -14.29 -13.05 -8.20
CA GLU A 56 -14.98 -12.25 -7.18
C GLU A 56 -14.08 -11.12 -6.65
N ILE A 57 -14.65 -9.92 -6.44
CA ILE A 57 -13.89 -8.72 -6.05
C ILE A 57 -13.41 -8.83 -4.60
N PRO A 58 -12.09 -8.94 -4.34
CA PRO A 58 -11.56 -9.05 -2.99
C PRO A 58 -11.48 -7.68 -2.32
N HIS A 59 -11.48 -7.68 -0.98
CA HIS A 59 -11.20 -6.47 -0.21
C HIS A 59 -9.76 -5.99 -0.44
N ARG A 60 -9.60 -4.83 -1.09
CA ARG A 60 -8.30 -4.22 -1.47
C ARG A 60 -7.28 -4.22 -0.33
N ASP A 61 -7.62 -3.64 0.81
CA ASP A 61 -6.65 -3.43 1.91
C ASP A 61 -6.16 -4.75 2.51
N ARG A 62 -7.05 -5.77 2.56
CA ARG A 62 -6.70 -7.10 3.03
C ARG A 62 -5.73 -7.78 2.09
N LEU A 63 -5.97 -7.68 0.78
CA LEU A 63 -5.13 -8.28 -0.25
C LEU A 63 -3.76 -7.60 -0.31
N VAL A 64 -3.71 -6.27 -0.33
CA VAL A 64 -2.45 -5.52 -0.32
C VAL A 64 -1.63 -5.89 0.93
N ARG A 65 -2.25 -5.89 2.12
CA ARG A 65 -1.56 -6.28 3.36
C ARG A 65 -1.04 -7.70 3.30
N PHE A 66 -1.82 -8.64 2.76
CA PHE A 66 -1.40 -10.03 2.60
C PHE A 66 -0.18 -10.16 1.68
N ILE A 67 -0.21 -9.52 0.51
CA ILE A 67 0.92 -9.55 -0.44
C ILE A 67 2.15 -8.90 0.18
N CYS A 68 2.02 -7.71 0.78
CA CYS A 68 3.13 -7.03 1.45
C CYS A 68 3.74 -7.89 2.56
N HIS A 69 2.91 -8.53 3.39
CA HIS A 69 3.39 -9.42 4.44
C HIS A 69 4.14 -10.64 3.88
N ARG A 70 3.65 -11.23 2.78
CA ARG A 70 4.32 -12.33 2.09
C ARG A 70 5.67 -11.89 1.54
N ILE A 71 5.72 -10.84 0.74
CA ILE A 71 6.98 -10.36 0.16
C ILE A 71 7.99 -9.96 1.25
N TRP A 72 7.52 -9.38 2.36
CA TRP A 72 8.38 -9.09 3.51
C TRP A 72 8.99 -10.38 4.12
N HIS A 73 8.17 -11.43 4.29
CA HIS A 73 8.62 -12.72 4.82
C HIS A 73 9.55 -13.50 3.87
N LEU A 74 9.51 -13.19 2.57
CA LEU A 74 10.46 -13.75 1.61
C LEU A 74 11.89 -13.29 1.90
N ASN A 75 12.06 -12.11 2.52
CA ASN A 75 13.35 -11.53 2.91
C ASN A 75 14.40 -11.52 1.77
N SER A 76 13.96 -11.20 0.56
CA SER A 76 14.84 -10.98 -0.58
C SER A 76 15.61 -9.66 -0.42
N ASP A 77 16.88 -9.66 -0.77
CA ASP A 77 17.75 -8.48 -0.91
C ASP A 77 17.60 -7.78 -2.26
N ILE A 78 17.15 -8.51 -3.29
CA ILE A 78 17.01 -8.02 -4.67
C ILE A 78 15.67 -7.27 -4.88
N ILE A 79 14.63 -7.60 -4.11
CA ILE A 79 13.30 -7.00 -4.25
C ILE A 79 13.21 -5.72 -3.41
N GLU A 80 13.17 -4.57 -4.06
CA GLU A 80 13.04 -3.24 -3.45
C GLU A 80 11.59 -2.75 -3.39
N GLY A 81 10.81 -3.09 -4.40
CA GLY A 81 9.44 -2.60 -4.55
C GLY A 81 8.53 -3.58 -5.26
N ILE A 82 7.24 -3.41 -5.03
CA ILE A 82 6.19 -4.14 -5.72
C ILE A 82 5.14 -3.17 -6.26
N HIS A 83 4.64 -3.47 -7.45
CA HIS A 83 3.51 -2.81 -8.08
C HIS A 83 2.39 -3.82 -8.23
N ILE A 84 1.35 -3.67 -7.41
CA ILE A 84 0.21 -4.57 -7.39
C ILE A 84 -0.84 -4.00 -8.34
N VAL A 85 -1.31 -4.82 -9.28
CA VAL A 85 -2.36 -4.46 -10.25
C VAL A 85 -3.48 -5.48 -10.11
N ALA A 86 -4.66 -5.04 -9.69
CA ALA A 86 -5.83 -5.89 -9.53
C ALA A 86 -6.74 -5.78 -10.76
N ARG A 87 -7.04 -6.91 -11.40
CA ARG A 87 -7.97 -6.98 -12.54
C ARG A 87 -9.02 -8.06 -12.33
N GLN A 88 -10.24 -7.77 -12.73
CA GLN A 88 -11.28 -8.79 -12.80
C GLN A 88 -11.13 -9.59 -14.09
N ALA A 89 -11.38 -10.89 -14.03
CA ALA A 89 -11.32 -11.79 -15.18
C ALA A 89 -12.18 -11.22 -16.34
N GLY A 90 -11.55 -11.03 -17.50
CA GLY A 90 -12.24 -10.65 -18.74
C GLY A 90 -12.54 -9.17 -18.99
N ALA A 91 -12.22 -8.23 -18.07
CA ALA A 91 -12.71 -6.85 -18.26
C ALA A 91 -11.69 -5.72 -18.04
N ARG A 92 -11.22 -5.47 -16.81
CA ARG A 92 -10.52 -4.21 -16.53
C ARG A 92 -9.69 -4.26 -15.25
N VAL A 93 -8.61 -3.46 -15.23
CA VAL A 93 -7.89 -3.13 -14.00
C VAL A 93 -8.83 -2.33 -13.11
N LEU A 94 -9.11 -2.85 -11.92
CA LEU A 94 -9.96 -2.22 -10.91
C LEU A 94 -9.17 -1.22 -10.07
N TRP A 95 -7.95 -1.59 -9.69
CA TRP A 95 -7.05 -0.72 -8.95
C TRP A 95 -5.59 -1.13 -9.13
N GLN A 96 -4.69 -0.21 -8.81
CA GLN A 96 -3.25 -0.45 -8.79
C GLN A 96 -2.62 0.27 -7.59
N GLU A 97 -1.59 -0.32 -7.00
CA GLU A 97 -0.90 0.19 -5.83
C GLU A 97 0.61 -0.07 -5.94
N ARG A 98 1.43 0.94 -5.67
CA ARG A 98 2.89 0.77 -5.62
C ARG A 98 3.35 0.85 -4.18
N VAL A 99 4.05 -0.20 -3.73
CA VAL A 99 4.53 -0.32 -2.35
C VAL A 99 6.02 -0.60 -2.38
N ARG A 100 6.79 0.20 -1.63
CA ARG A 100 8.21 -0.10 -1.36
C ARG A 100 8.28 -1.12 -0.23
N VAL A 101 9.01 -2.22 -0.45
CA VAL A 101 9.13 -3.28 0.55
C VAL A 101 10.52 -3.18 1.18
N LEU A 102 10.56 -2.75 2.45
CA LEU A 102 11.79 -2.68 3.21
C LEU A 102 12.04 -4.02 3.90
N THR A 103 12.68 -4.96 3.20
CA THR A 103 13.14 -6.21 3.81
C THR A 103 14.39 -5.97 4.67
N PRO A 104 14.60 -6.76 5.74
CA PRO A 104 15.84 -6.74 6.51
C PRO A 104 17.10 -6.96 5.67
N ALA A 105 17.02 -7.81 4.64
CA ALA A 105 18.12 -8.06 3.72
C ALA A 105 18.49 -6.81 2.91
N ASN A 106 17.51 -6.10 2.35
CA ASN A 106 17.72 -4.86 1.60
C ASN A 106 18.34 -3.74 2.47
N ARG A 107 17.92 -3.61 3.74
CA ARG A 107 18.50 -2.61 4.66
C ARG A 107 20.02 -2.72 4.80
N ARG A 108 20.59 -3.93 4.72
CA ARG A 108 22.05 -4.14 4.81
C ARG A 108 22.78 -3.60 3.58
N GLN A 109 22.17 -3.71 2.41
CA GLN A 109 22.75 -3.24 1.15
C GLN A 109 22.67 -1.71 1.04
N SER A 110 21.53 -1.10 1.40
CA SER A 110 21.42 0.37 1.42
C SER A 110 22.28 1.03 2.49
N GLN A 111 22.68 0.31 3.54
CA GLN A 111 23.56 0.80 4.62
C GLN A 111 25.03 0.46 4.41
N ARG A 112 25.43 -0.17 3.29
CA ARG A 112 26.84 -0.41 2.99
C ARG A 112 27.51 0.97 2.86
N PRO A 113 28.43 1.34 3.77
CA PRO A 113 29.12 2.62 3.66
C PRO A 113 29.86 2.59 2.33
N VAL A 114 29.61 3.58 1.48
CA VAL A 114 30.43 3.82 0.29
C VAL A 114 31.84 4.05 0.83
N SER A 115 32.72 3.07 0.67
CA SER A 115 34.13 3.25 1.02
C SER A 115 34.62 4.46 0.21
N PRO A 116 35.26 5.45 0.84
CA PRO A 116 35.73 6.66 0.16
C PRO A 116 36.80 6.40 -0.92
N ALA A 117 37.17 5.13 -1.16
CA ALA A 117 38.12 4.69 -2.17
C ALA A 117 37.55 4.57 -3.60
N ASP A 118 36.22 4.52 -3.77
CA ASP A 118 35.57 4.33 -5.09
C ASP A 118 34.99 5.63 -5.69
N LEU A 119 35.28 6.80 -5.09
CA LEU A 119 34.84 8.09 -5.63
C LEU A 119 35.80 8.57 -6.72
N PRO A 120 35.31 8.96 -7.92
CA PRO A 120 36.15 9.63 -8.91
C PRO A 120 36.72 10.92 -8.30
N PRO A 121 38.02 11.21 -8.45
CA PRO A 121 38.64 12.37 -7.84
C PRO A 121 38.24 13.61 -8.61
N ARG A 122 37.11 14.26 -8.25
CA ARG A 122 36.95 15.67 -8.60
C ARG A 122 35.95 16.43 -7.73
N LEU A 123 36.47 17.56 -7.23
CA LEU A 123 35.83 18.67 -6.53
C LEU A 123 35.54 18.40 -5.04
N GLN A 124 36.62 18.44 -4.25
CA GLN A 124 36.58 18.68 -2.80
C GLN A 124 35.93 20.05 -2.51
N PRO A 125 34.84 20.14 -1.74
CA PRO A 125 34.53 21.35 -0.99
C PRO A 125 35.43 21.44 0.25
N PRO A 126 35.82 22.65 0.71
CA PRO A 126 36.77 22.81 1.80
C PRO A 126 36.18 22.30 3.12
N ALA A 127 37.06 21.69 3.91
CA ALA A 127 36.81 21.20 5.24
C ALA A 127 36.25 22.31 6.16
N ALA A 128 35.12 22.02 6.80
CA ALA A 128 34.67 22.75 7.98
C ALA A 128 33.99 21.80 8.96
N THR A 129 34.76 21.45 9.99
CA THR A 129 34.35 21.47 11.41
C THR A 129 33.28 20.46 11.86
N ASN A 130 33.78 19.41 12.52
CA ASN A 130 33.23 18.76 13.71
C ASN A 130 31.78 19.11 14.10
N GLN A 131 30.85 18.20 13.82
CA GLN A 131 29.64 18.07 14.63
C GLN A 131 29.39 16.61 15.00
N PRO A 132 29.60 16.23 16.28
CA PRO A 132 29.01 15.03 16.83
C PRO A 132 27.61 15.41 17.29
N ARG A 133 26.55 14.98 16.62
CA ARG A 133 25.23 14.88 17.29
C ARG A 133 24.19 14.10 16.50
N SER A 134 23.81 13.01 17.14
CA SER A 134 22.41 12.80 17.53
C SER A 134 21.51 12.20 16.46
N GLN A 135 21.50 10.87 16.44
CA GLN A 135 20.26 10.09 16.48
C GLN A 135 19.23 10.80 17.40
N ARG A 136 18.34 11.63 16.86
CA ARG A 136 17.08 12.13 17.47
C ARG A 136 16.40 13.06 16.47
N GLN A 137 15.62 12.50 15.55
CA GLN A 137 14.58 13.27 14.84
C GLN A 137 13.20 12.59 14.87
N PHE A 138 12.93 11.79 15.90
CA PHE A 138 11.56 11.47 16.32
C PHE A 138 10.95 12.56 17.23
N LYS A 139 11.14 13.84 16.89
CA LYS A 139 10.53 14.96 17.62
C LYS A 139 10.07 16.09 16.69
N LEU A 140 9.20 15.76 15.75
CA LEU A 140 8.28 16.73 15.13
C LEU A 140 6.81 16.33 15.36
N ILE A 141 6.51 15.75 16.52
CA ILE A 141 5.13 15.43 16.96
C ILE A 141 4.64 16.45 18.02
N ARG A 142 5.24 17.64 18.12
CA ARG A 142 4.85 18.62 19.17
C ARG A 142 4.67 20.07 18.70
N ALA A 143 4.33 20.29 17.43
CA ALA A 143 4.00 21.63 16.94
C ALA A 143 2.76 21.71 16.01
N PHE A 144 1.90 20.69 15.99
CA PHE A 144 0.58 20.77 15.33
C PHE A 144 -0.61 20.70 16.30
N ILE A 145 -0.34 20.76 17.61
CA ILE A 145 -1.36 20.87 18.65
C ILE A 145 -1.32 22.31 19.18
N LEU A 146 -1.48 23.31 18.32
CA LEU A 146 -1.83 24.68 18.73
C LEU A 146 -2.16 25.63 17.55
N SER A 147 -2.76 25.14 16.47
CA SER A 147 -3.37 26.02 15.46
C SER A 147 -4.32 25.22 14.58
N GLY A 148 -5.63 25.52 14.65
CA GLY A 148 -6.56 25.09 13.59
C GLY A 148 -7.90 24.46 13.99
N SER A 149 -8.39 24.61 15.21
CA SER A 149 -9.74 24.13 15.61
C SER A 149 -10.93 24.86 14.96
N ALA A 150 -10.73 25.67 13.91
CA ALA A 150 -11.82 26.41 13.24
C ALA A 150 -12.21 25.85 11.86
N ALA A 151 -11.32 25.12 11.16
CA ALA A 151 -11.59 24.68 9.78
C ALA A 151 -12.50 23.45 9.67
N VAL A 152 -12.64 22.65 10.74
CA VAL A 152 -13.44 21.40 10.70
C VAL A 152 -14.94 21.67 10.90
N ALA A 153 -15.32 22.74 11.59
CA ALA A 153 -16.72 23.10 11.81
C ALA A 153 -17.43 23.54 10.51
N PHE A 154 -16.70 24.19 9.59
CA PHE A 154 -17.27 24.62 8.31
C PHE A 154 -17.52 23.45 7.34
N VAL A 155 -16.67 22.43 7.36
CA VAL A 155 -16.82 21.24 6.51
C VAL A 155 -17.94 20.32 7.01
N PHE A 156 -18.13 20.22 8.33
CA PHE A 156 -19.25 19.47 8.91
C PHE A 156 -20.59 20.18 8.72
N GLY A 157 -20.62 21.51 8.76
CA GLY A 157 -21.82 22.31 8.47
C GLY A 157 -22.33 22.14 7.04
N CYS A 158 -21.43 22.22 6.04
CA CYS A 158 -21.83 22.05 4.64
C CYS A 158 -22.28 20.62 4.30
N LEU A 159 -21.70 19.58 4.92
CA LEU A 159 -22.09 18.20 4.62
C LEU A 159 -23.45 17.83 5.25
N LEU A 160 -23.76 18.38 6.43
CA LEU A 160 -25.04 18.11 7.11
C LEU A 160 -26.22 18.79 6.40
N GLU A 161 -26.02 19.98 5.83
CA GLU A 161 -27.05 20.69 5.05
C GLU A 161 -27.33 20.02 3.70
N ILE A 162 -26.30 19.44 3.06
CA ILE A 162 -26.46 18.64 1.83
C ILE A 162 -27.19 17.32 2.12
N LEU A 163 -26.97 16.71 3.29
CA LEU A 163 -27.67 15.48 3.69
C LEU A 163 -29.13 15.74 4.12
N LEU A 164 -29.43 16.91 4.70
CA LEU A 164 -30.80 17.31 5.05
C LEU A 164 -31.59 17.83 3.84
N ALA A 165 -30.95 18.45 2.85
CA ALA A 165 -31.61 18.99 1.65
C ALA A 165 -31.85 17.95 0.54
N GLY A 166 -31.22 16.76 0.63
CA GLY A 166 -31.38 15.66 -0.34
C GLY A 166 -32.52 14.68 -0.07
N ALA A 167 -33.18 14.77 1.09
CA ALA A 167 -34.33 13.93 1.44
C ALA A 167 -35.63 14.72 1.23
N GLY A 168 -36.06 14.86 -0.03
CA GLY A 168 -37.40 15.36 -0.32
C GLY A 168 -38.48 14.36 0.13
N PRO A 169 -39.54 14.81 0.82
CA PRO A 169 -40.79 14.07 0.87
C PRO A 169 -41.87 14.94 0.21
N SER A 170 -42.01 14.87 -1.11
CA SER A 170 -43.19 15.38 -1.78
C SER A 170 -44.16 14.24 -2.10
N LEU A 171 -45.09 14.11 -1.13
CA LEU A 171 -46.49 13.68 -1.26
C LEU A 171 -46.77 12.16 -1.37
N PRO A 172 -47.89 11.64 -0.82
CA PRO A 172 -49.19 12.33 -0.86
C PRO A 172 -50.14 12.14 0.35
N ILE A 173 -51.33 12.75 0.22
CA ILE A 173 -52.61 12.46 0.90
C ILE A 173 -52.87 13.15 2.26
N PHE A 174 -53.45 14.35 2.14
CA PHE A 174 -54.85 14.62 2.50
C PHE A 174 -55.39 13.95 3.79
N LEU A 175 -55.57 14.73 4.86
CA LEU A 175 -56.86 14.86 5.57
C LEU A 175 -56.80 15.80 6.79
N LYS A 176 -57.96 16.44 7.01
CA LYS A 176 -58.54 16.95 8.27
C LYS A 176 -58.31 18.44 8.55
N ILE A 177 -59.19 19.32 8.05
CA ILE A 177 -60.47 19.74 8.66
C ILE A 177 -60.26 20.55 9.96
N ARG A 178 -60.53 21.87 9.91
CA ARG A 178 -61.69 22.60 10.52
C ARG A 178 -61.30 24.06 10.84
N ARG A 179 -62.20 24.97 10.46
CA ARG A 179 -62.78 26.10 11.25
C ARG A 179 -61.81 27.05 11.97
N ASP A 180 -61.98 28.36 11.99
CA ASP A 180 -63.12 29.26 11.81
C ASP A 180 -62.55 30.68 11.62
N ARG A 181 -63.27 31.54 10.90
CA ARG A 181 -63.77 32.85 11.38
C ARG A 181 -63.94 33.84 10.22
N GLN A 182 -65.21 34.04 9.93
CA GLN A 182 -65.86 35.26 9.45
C GLN A 182 -65.67 36.44 10.44
N PRO A 183 -66.12 37.68 10.17
CA PRO A 183 -67.30 38.10 9.40
C PRO A 183 -67.06 38.64 7.98
#